data_AF-K2CNW0-F1
#
_entry.id   AF-K2CNW0-F1
#
_cell.length_a   1.000
_cell.length_b   1.000
_cell.length_c   1.000
_cell.angle_alpha   90.00
_cell.angle_beta   90.00
_cell.angle_gamma   90.00
#
_symmetry.space_group_name_H-M   'P 1'
#
loop_
_entity.id
_entity.type
_entity.pdbx_description
1 polymer ?
#
loop_
_entity_poly.entity_id
_entity_poly.type
_entity_poly.pdbx_seq_one_letter_code
_entity_poly.pdbx_strand_id
1 'polypeptide(L)'
;MVPYCPRCGTPLSDHEVAQGYKEVSDPSLFVRMPLVDDNGTSLLVWTTTPWTLPANVAVAAGAEVDYVTVERNLPEGGTERLILAEALIEKVFGEENVAVVDRFKGKQL
;
A
#
# COMPACT_ATOMS: atom_id res chain seq x y z
N MET A 1 -4.44 -11.96 -16.78
CA MET A 1 -4.64 -10.52 -17.06
C MET A 1 -3.89 -10.21 -18.35
N VAL A 2 -4.46 -9.46 -19.29
CA VAL A 2 -3.79 -9.08 -20.55
C VAL A 2 -3.67 -7.57 -20.64
N PRO A 3 -2.60 -7.02 -21.23
CA PRO A 3 -2.51 -5.60 -21.52
C PRO A 3 -3.64 -5.17 -22.45
N TYR A 4 -4.35 -4.09 -22.11
CA TYR A 4 -5.53 -3.64 -22.85
C TYR A 4 -5.40 -2.17 -23.23
N CYS A 5 -5.70 -1.84 -24.49
CA CYS A 5 -5.71 -0.46 -24.96
C CYS A 5 -7.14 0.09 -24.98
N PRO A 6 -7.51 1.01 -24.06
CA PRO A 6 -8.87 1.56 -24.03
C PRO A 6 -9.20 2.40 -25.26
N ARG A 7 -8.20 2.95 -25.95
CA ARG A 7 -8.40 3.72 -27.19
C ARG A 7 -8.79 2.82 -28.37
N CYS A 8 -8.17 1.64 -28.47
CA CYS A 8 -8.39 0.72 -29.60
C CYS A 8 -9.47 -0.32 -29.32
N GLY A 9 -9.83 -0.53 -28.05
CA GLY A 9 -10.85 -1.51 -27.65
C GLY A 9 -10.41 -2.97 -27.78
N THR A 10 -9.10 -3.24 -27.77
CA THR A 10 -8.51 -4.57 -28.02
C THR A 10 -7.37 -4.89 -27.06
N PRO A 11 -7.15 -6.18 -26.71
CA PRO A 11 -5.92 -6.61 -26.07
C PRO A 11 -4.71 -6.38 -26.98
N LEU A 12 -3.55 -6.15 -26.37
CA LEU A 12 -2.25 -6.03 -27.02
C LEU A 12 -1.38 -7.25 -26.72
N SER A 13 -0.52 -7.61 -27.67
CA SER A 13 0.54 -8.60 -27.49
C SER A 13 1.72 -8.04 -26.69
N ASP A 14 2.53 -8.92 -26.11
CA ASP A 14 3.72 -8.51 -25.34
C ASP A 14 4.71 -7.69 -26.18
N HIS A 15 4.84 -8.02 -27.47
CA HIS A 15 5.72 -7.30 -28.41
C HIS A 15 5.25 -5.86 -28.64
N GLU A 16 3.93 -5.61 -28.69
CA GLU A 16 3.37 -4.26 -28.87
C GLU A 16 3.54 -3.40 -27.61
N VAL A 17 3.41 -3.99 -26.42
CA VAL A 17 3.61 -3.28 -25.15
C VAL A 17 5.06 -2.86 -24.97
N ALA A 18 6.01 -3.73 -25.29
CA ALA A 18 7.43 -3.48 -25.10
C ALA A 18 7.97 -2.27 -25.90
N GLN A 19 7.36 -1.97 -27.05
CA GLN A 19 7.72 -0.83 -27.90
C GLN A 19 7.11 0.50 -27.42
N GLY A 20 6.18 0.46 -26.47
CA GLY A 20 5.32 1.57 -26.09
C GLY A 20 5.63 2.22 -24.74
N TYR A 21 6.70 1.83 -24.03
CA TYR A 21 7.05 2.41 -22.74
C TYR A 21 7.29 3.92 -22.83
N LYS A 22 6.69 4.64 -21.89
CA LYS A 22 6.82 6.09 -21.76
C LYS A 22 6.95 6.46 -20.30
N GLU A 23 7.74 7.49 -20.03
CA GLU A 23 7.76 8.12 -18.72
C GLU A 23 6.48 8.93 -18.54
N VAL A 24 5.76 8.64 -17.46
CA VAL A 24 4.55 9.34 -17.06
C VAL A 24 4.61 9.63 -15.57
N SER A 25 3.96 10.71 -15.15
CA SER A 25 3.84 11.05 -13.73
C SER A 25 2.56 10.43 -13.18
N ASP A 26 2.70 9.50 -12.24
CA ASP A 26 1.59 8.87 -11.53
C ASP A 26 1.49 9.41 -10.10
N PRO A 27 0.28 9.45 -9.51
CA PRO A 27 0.14 9.78 -8.09
C PRO A 27 0.82 8.71 -7.23
N SER A 28 1.36 9.09 -6.07
CA SER A 28 1.89 8.15 -5.07
C SER A 28 1.08 8.29 -3.79
N LEU A 29 0.22 7.32 -3.50
CA LEU A 29 -0.76 7.43 -2.42
C LEU A 29 -0.58 6.32 -1.39
N PHE A 30 -0.75 6.71 -0.13
CA PHE A 30 -0.92 5.78 0.99
C PHE A 30 -2.39 5.77 1.41
N VAL A 31 -2.95 4.58 1.55
CA VAL A 31 -4.35 4.33 1.89
C VAL A 31 -4.38 3.53 3.19
N ARG A 32 -5.20 3.99 4.14
CA ARG A 32 -5.47 3.26 5.39
C ARG A 32 -6.60 2.27 5.14
N MET A 33 -6.37 1.01 5.47
CA MET A 33 -7.38 -0.05 5.45
C MET A 33 -7.65 -0.49 6.90
N PRO A 34 -8.72 0.02 7.54
CA PRO A 34 -9.02 -0.28 8.93
C PRO A 34 -9.25 -1.78 9.16
N LEU A 35 -8.74 -2.30 10.28
CA LEU A 35 -9.03 -3.67 10.70
C LEU A 35 -10.47 -3.77 11.21
N VAL A 36 -11.13 -4.89 10.90
CA VAL A 36 -12.51 -5.14 11.36
C VAL A 36 -12.55 -5.41 12.86
N ASP A 37 -11.54 -6.12 13.38
CA ASP A 37 -11.50 -6.57 14.78
C ASP A 37 -10.83 -5.57 15.74
N ASP A 38 -10.16 -4.54 15.22
CA ASP A 38 -9.46 -3.53 16.01
C ASP A 38 -9.68 -2.12 15.44
N ASN A 39 -10.64 -1.41 16.03
CA ASN A 39 -11.20 -0.16 15.51
C ASN A 39 -10.27 1.09 15.65
N GLY A 40 -8.98 0.89 15.89
CA GLY A 40 -7.95 1.94 15.90
C GLY A 40 -6.68 1.58 15.13
N THR A 41 -6.65 0.41 14.49
CA THR A 41 -5.50 -0.09 13.74
C THR A 41 -5.85 -0.21 12.26
N SER A 42 -4.96 0.25 11.38
CA SER A 42 -5.14 0.13 9.93
C SER A 42 -3.91 -0.47 9.26
N LEU A 43 -4.11 -1.27 8.23
CA LEU A 43 -3.05 -1.62 7.29
C LEU A 43 -2.75 -0.41 6.40
N LEU A 44 -1.47 -0.06 6.28
CA LEU A 44 -1.03 1.02 5.40
C LEU A 44 -0.63 0.45 4.03
N VAL A 45 -1.40 0.78 3.00
CA VAL A 45 -1.20 0.28 1.63
C VAL A 45 -0.73 1.40 0.72
N TRP A 46 0.29 1.15 -0.11
CA TRP A 46 0.77 2.09 -1.12
C TRP A 46 0.25 1.70 -2.52
N THR A 47 -0.15 2.69 -3.31
CA THR A 47 -0.54 2.47 -4.71
C THR A 47 -0.24 3.67 -5.59
N THR A 48 0.10 3.41 -6.85
CA THR A 48 0.18 4.42 -7.92
C THR A 48 -1.08 4.49 -8.79
N THR A 49 -2.03 3.56 -8.59
CA THR A 49 -3.23 3.41 -9.42
C THR A 49 -4.50 3.50 -8.56
N PRO A 50 -4.87 4.68 -8.04
CA PRO A 50 -6.01 4.84 -7.13
C PRO A 50 -7.34 4.38 -7.72
N TRP A 51 -7.48 4.42 -9.05
CA TRP A 51 -8.68 3.95 -9.76
C TRP A 51 -8.96 2.45 -9.58
N THR A 52 -7.99 1.67 -9.09
CA THR A 52 -8.19 0.24 -8.78
C THR A 52 -8.80 -0.01 -7.39
N LEU A 53 -8.76 0.99 -6.50
CA LEU A 53 -9.24 0.85 -5.11
C LEU A 53 -10.72 0.47 -4.98
N PRO A 54 -11.66 0.99 -5.80
CA PRO A 54 -13.07 0.60 -5.70
C PRO A 54 -13.33 -0.89 -5.98
N ALA A 55 -12.40 -1.57 -6.67
CA ALA A 55 -12.47 -2.99 -6.98
C ALA A 55 -11.52 -3.83 -6.09
N ASN A 56 -11.01 -3.27 -4.99
CA ASN A 56 -10.18 -4.04 -4.05
C ASN A 56 -11.01 -5.14 -3.37
N VAL A 57 -10.44 -6.34 -3.30
CA VAL A 57 -11.08 -7.51 -2.67
C VAL A 57 -10.23 -8.10 -1.54
N ALA A 58 -8.95 -7.77 -1.48
CA ALA A 58 -8.00 -8.31 -0.51
C ALA A 58 -6.74 -7.43 -0.45
N VAL A 59 -5.98 -7.58 0.63
CA VAL A 59 -4.61 -7.10 0.79
C VAL A 59 -3.69 -8.32 0.82
N ALA A 60 -2.56 -8.26 0.12
CA ALA A 60 -1.55 -9.32 0.17
C ALA A 60 -0.40 -8.90 1.08
N ALA A 61 0.00 -9.79 2.00
CA ALA A 61 1.17 -9.63 2.84
C ALA A 61 2.20 -10.72 2.53
N GLY A 62 3.48 -10.36 2.49
CA GLY A 62 4.55 -11.33 2.30
C GLY A 62 4.76 -12.17 3.56
N ALA A 63 4.54 -13.49 3.50
CA ALA A 63 4.52 -14.35 4.68
C ALA A 63 5.77 -14.26 5.58
N GLU A 64 6.95 -14.12 4.96
CA GLU A 64 8.25 -14.06 5.65
C GLU A 64 8.76 -12.64 5.90
N VAL A 65 8.05 -11.62 5.39
CA VAL A 65 8.40 -10.21 5.60
C VAL A 65 8.08 -9.81 7.03
N ASP A 66 8.94 -9.00 7.62
CA ASP A 66 8.74 -8.42 8.95
C ASP A 66 7.83 -7.19 8.86
N TYR A 67 6.74 -7.24 9.62
CA TYR A 67 5.77 -6.17 9.76
C TYR A 67 5.80 -5.65 11.20
N VAL A 68 5.45 -4.37 11.33
CA VAL A 68 5.34 -3.71 12.63
C VAL A 68 4.00 -3.01 12.74
N THR A 69 3.51 -2.92 13.97
CA THR A 69 2.50 -1.93 14.33
C THR A 69 3.24 -0.72 14.88
N VAL A 70 3.04 0.44 14.26
CA VAL A 70 3.51 1.73 14.78
C VAL A 70 2.35 2.50 15.36
N GLU A 71 2.59 3.20 16.46
CA GLU A 71 1.68 4.17 17.05
C GLU A 71 2.23 5.57 16.82
N ARG A 72 1.36 6.48 16.38
CA ARG A 72 1.70 7.89 16.21
C ARG A 72 0.57 8.82 16.62
N ASN A 73 0.93 10.05 16.94
CA ASN A 73 -0.02 11.11 17.24
C ASN A 73 -0.50 11.76 15.95
N LEU A 74 -1.80 12.00 15.82
CA LEU A 74 -2.38 12.71 14.70
C LEU A 74 -2.25 14.23 14.89
N PRO A 75 -2.05 15.01 13.81
CA PRO A 75 -2.01 16.47 13.87
C PRO A 75 -3.29 17.09 14.44
N GLU A 76 -4.46 16.53 14.10
CA GLU A 76 -5.77 16.92 14.62
C GLU A 76 -6.05 16.46 16.08
N GLY A 77 -5.12 15.74 16.70
CA GLY A 77 -5.27 15.17 18.05
C GLY A 77 -5.76 13.72 18.03
N GLY A 78 -5.31 12.95 19.03
CA GLY A 78 -5.54 11.50 19.11
C GLY A 78 -4.34 10.68 18.63
N THR A 79 -4.43 9.36 18.79
CA THR A 79 -3.43 8.39 18.34
C THR A 79 -4.02 7.46 17.28
N GLU A 80 -3.19 7.05 16.32
CA GLU A 80 -3.53 5.98 15.38
C GLU A 80 -2.46 4.89 15.40
N ARG A 81 -2.89 3.65 15.13
CA ARG A 81 -2.00 2.52 14.92
C ARG A 81 -1.98 2.12 13.46
N LEU A 82 -0.79 1.98 12.88
CA LEU A 82 -0.59 1.60 11.48
C LEU A 82 0.28 0.36 11.38
N ILE A 83 -0.15 -0.59 10.54
CA ILE A 83 0.63 -1.78 10.22
C ILE A 83 1.32 -1.58 8.87
N LEU A 84 2.64 -1.74 8.83
CA LEU A 84 3.46 -1.66 7.62
C LEU A 84 4.71 -2.54 7.73
N ALA A 85 5.39 -2.77 6.61
CA ALA A 85 6.66 -3.49 6.62
C ALA A 85 7.74 -2.69 7.38
N GLU A 86 8.51 -3.34 8.25
CA GLU A 86 9.50 -2.69 9.11
C GLU A 86 10.53 -1.89 8.31
N ALA A 87 10.97 -2.45 7.18
CA ALA A 87 11.96 -1.83 6.29
C ALA A 87 11.48 -0.51 5.65
N LEU A 88 10.19 -0.18 5.71
CA LEU A 88 9.62 1.02 5.09
C LEU A 88 9.35 2.16 6.06
N ILE A 89 9.60 2.00 7.36
CA ILE A 89 9.32 3.02 8.38
C ILE A 89 9.99 4.36 8.02
N GLU A 90 11.31 4.35 7.78
CA GLU A 90 12.06 5.56 7.44
C GLU A 90 11.55 6.23 6.15
N LYS A 91 11.18 5.43 5.15
CA LYS A 91 10.67 5.95 3.87
C LYS A 91 9.29 6.58 4.01
N VAL A 92 8.44 6.04 4.89
CA VAL A 92 7.06 6.49 5.06
C VAL A 92 6.97 7.69 5.99
N PHE A 93 7.71 7.68 7.10
CA PHE A 93 7.59 8.67 8.16
C PHE A 93 8.74 9.71 8.17
N GLY A 94 9.85 9.46 7.46
CA GLY A 94 10.98 10.37 7.42
C GLY A 94 11.55 10.64 8.82
N GLU A 95 11.54 11.91 9.23
CA GLU A 95 12.02 12.35 10.55
C GLU A 95 10.93 12.31 11.65
N GLU A 96 9.71 11.88 11.33
CA GLU A 96 8.62 11.76 12.29
C GLU A 96 8.92 10.63 13.29
N ASN A 97 8.88 10.95 14.59
CA ASN A 97 9.07 9.96 15.65
C ASN A 97 7.79 9.12 15.80
N VAL A 98 7.86 7.87 15.35
CA VAL A 98 6.80 6.86 15.53
C VAL A 98 7.24 5.80 16.53
N ALA A 99 6.33 5.36 17.40
CA ALA A 99 6.63 4.33 18.39
C ALA A 99 6.28 2.95 17.82
N VAL A 100 7.25 2.03 17.74
CA VAL A 100 6.96 0.63 17.38
C VAL A 100 6.38 -0.08 18.59
N VAL A 101 5.12 -0.51 18.51
CA VAL A 101 4.40 -1.16 19.61
C VAL A 101 4.35 -2.68 19.48
N ASP A 102 4.48 -3.21 18.27
CA ASP A 102 4.51 -4.66 18.03
C ASP A 102 5.32 -5.02 16.78
N ARG A 103 5.83 -6.26 16.72
CA ARG A 103 6.55 -6.83 15.57
C ARG A 103 6.10 -8.26 15.31
N PHE A 104 5.78 -8.57 14.05
CA PHE A 104 5.33 -9.89 13.65
C PHE A 104 5.67 -10.21 12.20
N LYS A 105 5.58 -11.49 11.82
CA LYS A 105 5.74 -11.94 10.44
C LYS A 105 4.45 -11.79 9.67
N GLY A 106 4.54 -11.51 8.37
CA GLY A 106 3.37 -11.36 7.49
C GLY A 106 2.46 -12.59 7.42
N LYS A 107 2.95 -13.78 7.78
CA LYS A 107 2.11 -15.00 7.91
C LYS A 107 1.05 -14.91 9.03
N GLN A 108 1.15 -13.93 9.90
CA GLN A 108 0.19 -13.67 10.99
C GLN A 108 -0.88 -12.64 10.59
N LEU A 109 -0.77 -12.05 9.39
CA LEU A 109 -1.75 -11.14 8.80
C LEU A 109 -2.79 -11.88 7.96
#